data_AF-A0A8E2DLF7-F1
#
_entry.id   AF-A0A8E2DLF7-F1
#
_cell.length_a   1.000
_cell.length_b   1.000
_cell.length_c   1.000
_cell.angle_alpha   90.00
_cell.angle_beta   90.00
_cell.angle_gamma   90.00
#
_symmetry.space_group_name_H-M   'P 1'
#
loop_
_entity.id
_entity.type
_entity.pdbx_description
1 polymer ?
#
loop_
_entity_poly.entity_id
_entity_poly.type
_entity_poly.pdbx_seq_one_letter_code
_entity_poly.pdbx_strand_id
1 'polypeptide(L)'
;MSQTLTSGHSLAESLCELMASPHIVETSVAHGAFGELSGPIDLFSTHFEDMFMQDARGVIAGHPVDREGLKDGLLALQKRWNTQNVKINDDPERVSGSLLQVHGLLLTELEWTPSGSGTPEVVEAEASISHENGVRRIHVLALQGNRALFRSSS
;
A
#
# COMPACT_ATOMS: atom_id res chain seq x y z
N MET A 1 -3.76 -9.70 -14.39
CA MET A 1 -3.96 -10.81 -13.44
C MET A 1 -4.09 -10.17 -12.08
N SER A 2 -5.27 -10.28 -11.44
CA SER A 2 -5.54 -9.67 -10.13
C SER A 2 -4.78 -10.45 -9.07
N GLN A 3 -3.77 -9.83 -8.45
CA GLN A 3 -2.96 -10.48 -7.42
C GLN A 3 -3.65 -10.31 -6.08
N THR A 4 -4.54 -11.25 -5.78
CA THR A 4 -5.04 -11.43 -4.42
C THR A 4 -3.86 -11.69 -3.49
N LEU A 5 -3.94 -11.25 -2.23
CA LEU A 5 -2.97 -11.59 -1.17
C LEU A 5 -2.93 -13.11 -1.00
N THR A 6 -2.14 -13.79 -1.83
CA THR A 6 -1.94 -15.23 -1.76
C THR A 6 -1.20 -15.56 -0.47
N SER A 7 -1.42 -16.77 0.05
CA SER A 7 -0.98 -17.22 1.38
C SER A 7 0.54 -17.20 1.65
N GLY A 8 1.36 -16.63 0.75
CA GLY A 8 2.81 -16.50 0.89
C GLY A 8 3.40 -15.11 0.62
N HIS A 9 2.60 -14.10 0.27
CA HIS A 9 3.14 -12.74 0.07
C HIS A 9 3.25 -11.99 1.41
N SER A 10 4.44 -11.44 1.67
CA SER A 10 4.68 -10.55 2.79
C SER A 10 3.96 -9.21 2.57
N LEU A 11 3.56 -8.55 3.67
CA LEU A 11 2.97 -7.20 3.60
C LEU A 11 3.89 -6.24 2.84
N ALA A 12 5.21 -6.42 2.99
CA ALA A 12 6.23 -5.61 2.34
C ALA A 12 6.15 -5.69 0.82
N GLU A 13 6.04 -6.90 0.27
CA GLU A 13 5.96 -7.11 -1.18
C GLU A 13 4.68 -6.52 -1.74
N SER A 14 3.55 -6.70 -1.05
CA SER A 14 2.28 -6.13 -1.48
C SER A 14 2.29 -4.60 -1.47
N LEU A 15 2.91 -3.98 -0.46
CA LEU A 15 3.09 -2.52 -0.41
C LEU A 15 4.08 -2.03 -1.48
N CYS A 16 5.19 -2.75 -1.69
CA CYS A 16 6.16 -2.43 -2.74
C CYS A 16 5.53 -2.49 -4.13
N GLU A 17 4.73 -3.52 -4.41
CA GLU A 17 4.01 -3.67 -5.67
C GLU A 17 2.98 -2.54 -5.85
N LEU A 18 2.20 -2.23 -4.80
CA LEU A 18 1.24 -1.14 -4.84
C LEU A 18 1.93 0.20 -5.18
N MET A 19 3.06 0.49 -4.54
CA MET A 19 3.83 1.73 -4.77
C MET A 19 4.59 1.73 -6.10
N ALA A 20 4.94 0.56 -6.64
CA ALA A 20 5.54 0.43 -7.97
C ALA A 20 4.49 0.51 -9.11
N SER A 21 3.20 0.42 -8.79
CA SER A 21 2.10 0.43 -9.77
C SER A 21 1.90 1.82 -10.37
N PRO A 22 1.98 2.00 -11.71
CA PRO A 22 1.92 3.32 -12.32
C PRO A 22 0.55 3.99 -12.14
N HIS A 23 0.55 5.28 -11.82
CA HIS A 23 -0.64 6.13 -11.88
C HIS A 23 -1.00 6.37 -13.35
N ILE A 24 -2.10 5.76 -13.79
CA ILE A 24 -2.66 5.84 -15.13
C ILE A 24 -1.83 5.08 -16.19
N VAL A 25 -2.39 3.98 -16.66
CA VAL A 25 -2.00 3.41 -17.96
C VAL A 25 -3.01 3.91 -18.99
N GLU A 26 -2.53 4.70 -19.96
CA GLU A 26 -3.28 4.90 -21.20
C GLU A 26 -3.31 3.57 -21.96
N THR A 27 -4.42 2.85 -21.83
CA THR A 27 -4.72 1.73 -22.71
C THR A 27 -5.09 2.28 -24.08
N SER A 28 -4.08 2.63 -24.88
CA SER A 28 -4.28 2.91 -26.30
C SER A 28 -4.56 1.58 -27.00
N VAL A 29 -5.80 1.09 -26.91
CA VAL A 29 -6.24 -0.05 -27.68
C VAL A 29 -6.47 0.44 -29.10
N ALA A 30 -5.53 0.10 -29.98
CA ALA A 30 -5.63 0.37 -31.41
C ALA A 30 -6.92 -0.28 -31.97
N HIS A 31 -7.76 0.58 -32.55
CA HIS A 31 -8.82 0.33 -33.55
C HIS A 31 -9.23 -1.14 -33.77
N GLY A 32 -10.42 -1.51 -33.27
CA GLY A 32 -11.05 -2.73 -33.77
C GLY A 32 -12.21 -3.27 -32.94
N ALA A 33 -13.35 -2.60 -33.02
CA ALA A 33 -14.68 -3.17 -32.81
C ALA A 33 -15.13 -3.52 -31.37
N PHE A 34 -16.34 -3.03 -31.07
CA PHE A 34 -17.24 -3.36 -29.96
C PHE A 34 -16.93 -2.78 -28.57
N GLY A 35 -17.80 -1.85 -28.14
CA GLY A 35 -18.29 -1.79 -26.77
C GLY A 35 -17.43 -1.05 -25.74
N GLU A 36 -17.79 0.22 -25.52
CA GLU A 36 -17.87 0.87 -24.20
C GLU A 36 -16.60 0.95 -23.30
N LEU A 37 -16.11 2.19 -23.20
CA LEU A 37 -15.53 2.83 -22.00
C LEU A 37 -14.29 2.17 -21.37
N SER A 38 -13.18 2.13 -22.10
CA SER A 38 -11.85 2.06 -21.46
C SER A 38 -11.30 3.48 -21.28
N GLY A 39 -11.69 4.12 -20.18
CA GLY A 39 -11.00 5.31 -19.67
C GLY A 39 -9.63 4.94 -19.10
N PRO A 40 -8.77 5.93 -18.79
CA PRO A 40 -7.51 5.68 -18.09
C PRO A 40 -7.75 4.84 -16.84
N ILE A 41 -7.15 3.65 -16.77
CA ILE A 41 -7.25 2.77 -15.61
C ILE A 41 -6.17 3.20 -14.63
N ASP A 42 -6.59 3.63 -13.44
CA ASP A 42 -5.67 3.84 -12.33
C ASP A 42 -5.35 2.48 -11.69
N LEU A 43 -4.20 1.92 -12.07
CA LEU A 43 -3.75 0.64 -11.54
C LEU A 43 -3.50 0.72 -10.04
N PHE A 44 -3.04 1.86 -9.51
CA PHE A 44 -2.91 2.03 -8.06
C PHE A 44 -4.26 1.87 -7.36
N SER A 45 -5.29 2.58 -7.84
CA SER A 45 -6.65 2.44 -7.29
C SER A 45 -7.16 1.02 -7.41
N THR A 46 -6.93 0.36 -8.54
CA THR A 46 -7.40 -1.01 -8.78
C THR A 46 -6.73 -2.01 -7.83
N HIS A 47 -5.41 -1.92 -7.64
CA HIS A 47 -4.67 -2.75 -6.70
C HIS A 47 -5.05 -2.45 -5.25
N PHE A 48 -5.29 -1.18 -4.91
CA PHE A 48 -5.79 -0.78 -3.59
C PHE A 48 -7.18 -1.38 -3.33
N GLU A 49 -8.09 -1.38 -4.31
CA GLU A 49 -9.42 -1.96 -4.17
C GLU A 49 -9.42 -3.49 -4.05
N ASP A 50 -8.46 -4.16 -4.70
CA ASP A 50 -8.30 -5.60 -4.58
C ASP A 50 -7.72 -6.02 -3.22
N MET A 51 -6.77 -5.22 -2.72
CA MET A 51 -5.99 -5.51 -1.53
C MET A 51 -6.69 -5.13 -0.21
N PHE A 52 -7.51 -4.08 -0.20
CA PHE A 52 -8.20 -3.58 0.99
C PHE A 52 -9.70 -3.90 0.99
N MET A 53 -10.26 -4.18 2.17
CA MET A 53 -11.71 -4.32 2.34
C MET A 53 -12.45 -3.00 2.07
N GLN A 54 -13.75 -3.07 1.80
CA GLN A 54 -14.57 -1.87 1.57
C GLN A 54 -14.68 -0.98 2.82
N ASP A 55 -14.69 -1.58 4.00
CA ASP A 55 -14.73 -0.89 5.29
C ASP A 55 -13.34 -0.70 5.91
N ALA A 56 -12.27 -0.86 5.12
CA ALA A 56 -10.91 -0.78 5.61
C ALA A 56 -10.62 0.56 6.30
N ARG A 57 -9.84 0.52 7.37
CA ARG A 57 -9.43 1.70 8.15
C ARG A 57 -7.93 1.73 8.33
N GLY A 58 -7.40 2.88 8.68
CA GLY A 58 -5.99 2.95 8.96
C GLY A 58 -5.58 3.99 9.97
N VAL A 59 -4.28 3.99 10.24
CA VAL A 59 -3.62 4.95 11.11
C VAL A 59 -2.38 5.44 10.41
N ILE A 60 -2.26 6.74 10.15
CA ILE A 60 -1.09 7.34 9.51
C ILE A 60 -0.39 8.26 10.50
N ALA A 61 0.87 7.95 10.84
CA ALA A 61 1.67 8.70 11.80
C ALA A 61 0.89 8.98 13.12
N GLY A 62 0.18 7.97 13.63
CA GLY A 62 -0.64 8.05 14.83
C GLY A 62 -2.03 8.67 14.66
N HIS A 63 -2.43 9.09 13.45
CA HIS A 63 -3.74 9.65 13.19
C HIS A 63 -4.68 8.63 12.53
N PRO A 64 -5.85 8.31 13.13
CA PRO A 64 -6.82 7.44 12.50
C PRO A 64 -7.37 8.10 11.22
N VAL A 65 -7.46 7.32 10.17
CA VAL A 65 -7.95 7.72 8.85
C VAL A 65 -8.89 6.66 8.29
N ASP A 66 -9.85 7.09 7.50
CA ASP A 66 -10.73 6.21 6.74
C ASP A 66 -10.00 5.64 5.51
N ARG A 67 -10.65 4.72 4.81
CA ARG A 67 -10.15 4.10 3.57
C ARG A 67 -9.63 5.11 2.55
N GLU A 68 -10.34 6.22 2.36
CA GLU A 68 -9.94 7.29 1.43
C GLU A 68 -8.69 8.03 1.91
N GLY A 69 -8.58 8.28 3.22
CA GLY A 69 -7.39 8.90 3.81
C GLY A 69 -6.17 7.97 3.77
N LEU A 70 -6.38 6.67 3.93
CA LEU A 70 -5.35 5.65 3.70
C LEU A 70 -4.83 5.70 2.26
N LYS A 71 -5.77 5.71 1.30
CA LYS A 71 -5.44 5.79 -0.12
C LYS A 71 -4.64 7.04 -0.45
N ASP A 72 -5.07 8.22 0.02
CA ASP A 72 -4.35 9.48 -0.20
C ASP A 72 -2.95 9.46 0.44
N GLY A 73 -2.83 8.92 1.65
CA GLY A 73 -1.55 8.78 2.33
C GLY A 73 -0.57 7.86 1.61
N LEU A 74 -1.05 6.72 1.10
CA LEU A 74 -0.25 5.81 0.27
C LEU A 74 0.11 6.43 -1.08
N LEU A 75 -0.78 7.22 -1.67
CA LEU A 75 -0.52 7.99 -2.90
C LEU A 75 0.59 9.03 -2.67
N ALA A 76 0.54 9.75 -1.55
CA ALA A 76 1.56 10.71 -1.17
C ALA A 76 2.91 10.03 -0.93
N LEU A 77 2.90 8.84 -0.32
CA LEU A 77 4.07 8.00 -0.12
C LEU A 77 4.68 7.56 -1.46
N GLN A 78 3.83 7.07 -2.37
CA GLN A 78 4.21 6.61 -3.69
C GLN A 78 4.90 7.70 -4.51
N LYS A 79 4.43 8.95 -4.47
CA LYS A 79 5.07 10.07 -5.16
C LYS A 79 6.53 10.29 -4.75
N ARG A 80 6.89 9.89 -3.53
CA ARG A 80 8.24 10.00 -2.96
C ARG A 80 8.99 8.67 -2.95
N TRP A 81 8.33 7.60 -3.39
CA TRP A 81 8.87 6.26 -3.39
C TRP A 81 9.94 6.13 -4.45
N ASN A 82 11.07 5.53 -4.08
CA ASN A 82 12.16 5.24 -5.00
C ASN A 82 12.46 3.75 -4.97
N THR A 83 11.97 3.03 -5.99
CA THR A 83 12.10 1.58 -6.11
C THR A 83 13.55 1.09 -6.18
N GLN A 84 14.51 1.96 -6.52
CA GLN A 84 15.92 1.57 -6.67
C GLN A 84 16.67 1.43 -5.34
N ASN A 85 16.15 1.96 -4.23
CA ASN A 85 16.83 1.96 -2.93
C ASN A 85 15.93 1.56 -1.76
N VAL A 86 14.95 0.67 -2.02
CA VAL A 86 14.08 0.14 -0.96
C VAL A 86 14.77 -1.04 -0.29
N LYS A 87 14.84 -1.00 1.03
CA LYS A 87 15.19 -2.15 1.86
C LYS A 87 13.94 -2.57 2.64
N ILE A 88 13.65 -3.85 2.55
CA ILE A 88 12.56 -4.49 3.27
C ILE A 88 13.18 -5.20 4.47
N ASN A 89 12.68 -4.88 5.67
CA ASN A 89 13.06 -5.54 6.89
C ASN A 89 11.81 -6.24 7.45
N ASP A 90 11.64 -7.50 7.03
CA ASP A 90 10.54 -8.37 7.46
C ASP A 90 11.07 -9.22 8.63
N ASP A 91 11.06 -8.65 9.83
CA ASP A 91 11.51 -9.35 11.03
C ASP A 91 10.33 -10.04 11.72
N PRO A 92 10.26 -11.39 11.70
CA PRO A 92 9.15 -12.13 12.29
C PRO A 92 9.16 -12.15 13.83
N GLU A 93 10.20 -11.66 14.49
CA GLU A 93 10.30 -11.59 15.96
C GLU A 93 9.81 -10.24 16.54
N ARG A 94 9.77 -9.17 15.72
CA ARG A 94 9.25 -7.83 16.09
C ARG A 94 7.75 -7.77 16.39
N VAL A 95 6.99 -8.82 16.09
CA VAL A 95 5.53 -8.90 16.33
C VAL A 95 5.17 -8.78 17.82
N SER A 96 6.13 -8.92 18.73
CA SER A 96 5.92 -8.77 20.19
C SER A 96 5.63 -7.33 20.64
N GLY A 97 5.88 -6.31 19.81
CA GLY A 97 5.63 -4.88 20.11
C GLY A 97 4.48 -4.23 19.33
N SER A 98 3.71 -5.03 18.59
CA SER A 98 2.67 -4.60 17.65
C SER A 98 1.56 -3.77 18.33
N LEU A 99 1.11 -2.69 17.68
CA LEU A 99 0.05 -1.82 18.21
C LEU A 99 -1.32 -2.51 18.19
N LEU A 100 -1.49 -3.46 17.27
CA LEU A 100 -2.63 -4.34 17.17
C LEU A 100 -2.18 -5.68 17.78
N GLN A 101 -2.98 -6.26 18.67
CA GLN A 101 -2.62 -7.49 19.38
C GLN A 101 -3.59 -8.62 18.97
N VAL A 102 -3.56 -9.00 17.69
CA VAL A 102 -4.59 -9.88 17.07
C VAL A 102 -3.97 -10.91 16.11
N HIS A 103 -4.48 -12.13 16.10
CA HIS A 103 -4.13 -13.15 15.11
C HIS A 103 -4.37 -12.65 13.67
N GLY A 104 -3.43 -12.86 12.76
CA GLY A 104 -3.53 -12.40 11.37
C GLY A 104 -2.93 -11.02 11.10
N LEU A 105 -2.07 -10.54 12.00
CA LEU A 105 -1.26 -9.35 11.79
C LEU A 105 -0.01 -9.65 10.96
N LEU A 106 0.30 -8.73 10.07
CA LEU A 106 1.54 -8.66 9.32
C LEU A 106 2.25 -7.37 9.71
N LEU A 107 3.53 -7.46 10.03
CA LEU A 107 4.37 -6.31 10.36
C LEU A 107 5.54 -6.29 9.39
N THR A 108 5.85 -5.12 8.86
CA THR A 108 7.03 -4.94 8.03
C THR A 108 7.59 -3.54 8.19
N GLU A 109 8.89 -3.39 7.94
CA GLU A 109 9.57 -2.10 7.94
C GLU A 109 10.16 -1.85 6.55
N LEU A 110 9.87 -0.68 6.02
CA LEU A 110 10.29 -0.22 4.71
C LEU A 110 11.25 0.95 4.90
N GLU A 111 12.51 0.76 4.52
CA GLU A 111 13.51 1.84 4.49
C GLU A 111 13.79 2.22 3.04
N TRP A 112 13.73 3.50 2.70
CA TRP A 112 14.18 3.99 1.41
C TRP A 112 14.69 5.42 1.50
N THR A 113 15.43 5.86 0.50
CA THR A 113 15.85 7.27 0.39
C THR A 113 14.94 8.00 -0.59
N PRO A 114 14.11 8.96 -0.14
CA PRO A 114 13.27 9.75 -1.04
C PRO A 114 14.11 10.51 -2.07
N SER A 115 13.58 10.66 -3.28
CA SER A 115 14.24 11.43 -4.34
C SER A 115 14.48 12.89 -3.90
N GLY A 116 15.73 13.33 -3.95
CA GLY A 116 16.15 14.66 -3.49
C GLY A 116 16.44 14.76 -1.98
N SER A 117 16.22 13.69 -1.22
CA SER A 117 16.70 13.57 0.16
C SER A 117 18.07 12.89 0.20
N GLY A 118 18.95 13.36 1.07
CA GLY A 118 20.21 12.66 1.39
C GLY A 118 20.07 11.66 2.53
N THR A 119 18.92 11.62 3.19
CA THR A 119 18.68 10.78 4.38
C THR A 119 17.67 9.67 4.06
N PRO A 120 17.96 8.43 4.47
CA PRO A 120 16.98 7.36 4.43
C PRO A 120 15.83 7.66 5.39
N GLU A 121 14.63 7.31 4.96
CA GLU A 121 13.41 7.37 5.74
C GLU A 121 12.92 5.95 5.98
N VAL A 122 12.37 5.73 7.17
CA VAL A 122 11.86 4.43 7.61
C VAL A 122 10.36 4.57 7.86
N VAL A 123 9.59 3.66 7.28
CA VAL A 123 8.16 3.50 7.56
C VAL A 123 7.91 2.09 8.06
N GLU A 124 7.35 2.01 9.27
CA GLU A 124 6.83 0.78 9.83
C GLU A 124 5.37 0.63 9.39
N ALA A 125 5.05 -0.52 8.80
CA ALA A 125 3.72 -0.84 8.32
C ALA A 125 3.18 -2.07 9.05
N GLU A 126 2.00 -1.94 9.62
CA GLU A 126 1.32 -2.99 10.37
C GLU A 126 -0.08 -3.19 9.79
N ALA A 127 -0.38 -4.39 9.31
CA ALA A 127 -1.65 -4.71 8.67
C ALA A 127 -2.38 -5.85 9.37
N SER A 128 -3.67 -5.68 9.61
CA SER A 128 -4.57 -6.75 10.02
C SER A 128 -5.29 -7.32 8.80
N ILE A 129 -5.16 -8.63 8.61
CA ILE A 129 -5.76 -9.36 7.49
C ILE A 129 -7.08 -10.01 7.93
N SER A 130 -8.12 -9.79 7.15
CA SER A 130 -9.42 -10.43 7.29
C SER A 130 -9.82 -11.16 6.01
N HIS A 131 -10.85 -12.00 6.09
CA HIS A 131 -11.39 -12.71 4.93
C HIS A 131 -12.69 -12.05 4.49
N GLU A 132 -12.75 -11.61 3.23
CA GLU A 132 -13.95 -11.07 2.59
C GLU A 132 -14.27 -11.94 1.37
N ASN A 133 -15.44 -12.57 1.34
CA ASN A 133 -15.85 -13.48 0.25
C ASN A 133 -14.83 -14.60 -0.06
N GLY A 134 -14.12 -15.09 0.97
CA GLY A 134 -13.09 -16.12 0.83
C GLY A 134 -11.74 -15.62 0.34
N VAL A 135 -11.57 -14.31 0.13
CA VAL A 135 -10.31 -13.67 -0.26
C VAL A 135 -9.71 -12.95 0.95
N ARG A 136 -8.39 -13.09 1.15
CA ARG A 136 -7.66 -12.36 2.20
C ARG A 136 -7.47 -10.90 1.78
N ARG A 137 -7.91 -9.96 2.62
CA ARG A 137 -7.81 -8.52 2.38
C ARG A 137 -7.37 -7.80 3.65
N ILE A 138 -6.73 -6.64 3.47
CA ILE A 138 -6.34 -5.75 4.56
C ILE A 138 -7.59 -5.06 5.10
N HIS A 139 -7.88 -5.28 6.37
CA HIS A 139 -8.96 -4.60 7.09
C HIS A 139 -8.47 -3.35 7.81
N VAL A 140 -7.29 -3.45 8.43
CA VAL A 140 -6.65 -2.32 9.11
C VAL A 140 -5.22 -2.20 8.63
N LEU A 141 -4.77 -0.99 8.28
CA LEU A 141 -3.36 -0.68 8.00
C LEU A 141 -2.90 0.51 8.84
N ALA A 142 -1.88 0.31 9.67
CA ALA A 142 -1.17 1.36 10.35
C ALA A 142 0.18 1.61 9.66
N LEU A 143 0.46 2.87 9.36
CA LEU A 143 1.72 3.36 8.81
C LEU A 143 2.32 4.35 9.81
N GLN A 144 3.46 3.99 10.37
CA GLN A 144 4.26 4.77 11.30
C GLN A 144 5.52 5.26 10.59
N GLY A 145 5.90 6.50 10.82
CA GLY A 145 7.07 7.09 10.17
C GLY A 145 6.98 8.61 10.11
N ASN A 146 7.87 9.23 9.34
CA ASN A 146 7.89 10.68 9.19
C ASN A 146 6.59 11.19 8.55
N ARG A 147 5.81 11.96 9.31
CA ARG A 147 4.50 12.49 8.89
C ARG A 147 4.58 13.32 7.60
N ALA A 148 5.73 13.91 7.29
CA ALA A 148 5.92 14.68 6.06
C ALA A 148 5.83 13.81 4.79
N LEU A 149 6.08 12.50 4.90
CA LEU A 149 6.02 11.56 3.77
C LEU A 149 4.59 11.31 3.29
N PHE A 150 3.63 11.33 4.22
CA PHE A 150 2.22 11.07 3.95
C PHE A 150 1.43 12.34 3.60
N ARG A 151 2.10 13.49 3.48
CA ARG A 151 1.47 14.73 3.04
C ARG A 151 1.75 14.98 1.57
N SER A 152 0.68 15.17 0.81
CA SER A 152 0.76 15.78 -0.52
C SER A 152 1.42 17.15 -0.37
N SER A 153 2.64 17.30 -0.89
CA SER A 153 3.32 18.59 -1.01
C SER A 153 2.44 19.48 -1.88
N SER A 154 1.77 20.47 -1.29
CA SER A 154 1.21 21.61 -2.02
C SER A 154 2.30 22.65 -2.25
#